data_AF-A0A662HKV0-F1
#
_entry.id   AF-A0A662HKV0-F1
#
_cell.length_a   1.000
_cell.length_b   1.000
_cell.length_c   1.000
_cell.angle_alpha   90.00
_cell.angle_beta   90.00
_cell.angle_gamma   90.00
#
_symmetry.space_group_name_H-M   'P 1'
#
loop_
_entity.id
_entity.type
_entity.pdbx_description
1 polymer ?
#
loop_
_entity_poly.entity_id
_entity_poly.type
_entity_poly.pdbx_seq_one_letter_code
_entity_poly.pdbx_strand_id
1 'polypeptide(L)'
;MLDRISLWEIMIDMHTHVGAVLSWSKYLKGWVYSSIKDLIDYMDSCNVDIAVLLATPGISKDSRLATSEKVLKLTKLYPDRIIPFCVVDPRSKRALERMKSFIRGGCMGIGELKVQMRIDDERLMEIYAIAEEYDIPILIHMEDEKYCYDINRL
;
A
#
# COMPACT_ATOMS: atom_id res chain seq x y z
N MET A 1 6.69 -31.68 16.50
CA MET A 1 5.32 -31.27 16.15
C MET A 1 5.38 -29.94 15.38
N LEU A 2 6.10 -29.94 14.26
CA LEU A 2 6.20 -28.82 13.32
C LEU A 2 6.39 -29.45 11.93
N ASP A 3 5.36 -30.18 11.50
CA ASP A 3 5.24 -30.66 10.13
C ASP A 3 3.90 -30.15 9.62
N ARG A 4 3.93 -29.43 8.49
CA ARG A 4 2.85 -28.74 7.74
C ARG A 4 2.81 -27.24 7.92
N ILE A 5 3.68 -26.55 7.20
CA ILE A 5 3.17 -25.56 6.24
C ILE A 5 3.85 -25.93 4.92
N SER A 6 3.11 -26.61 4.04
CA SER A 6 3.57 -26.66 2.66
C SER A 6 3.52 -25.22 2.13
N LEU A 7 4.45 -24.79 1.28
CA LEU A 7 4.42 -23.44 0.66
C LEU A 7 3.10 -23.14 -0.09
N TRP A 8 2.23 -24.15 -0.26
CA TRP A 8 0.90 -24.09 -0.84
C TRP A 8 -0.23 -23.73 0.15
N GLU A 9 0.07 -23.51 1.43
CA GLU A 9 -0.91 -23.20 2.49
C GLU A 9 -0.78 -21.77 3.06
N ILE A 10 0.15 -20.94 2.57
CA ILE A 10 0.33 -19.56 3.06
C ILE A 10 -0.75 -18.65 2.46
N MET A 11 -1.52 -17.97 3.32
CA MET A 11 -2.49 -16.95 2.92
C MET A 11 -1.90 -15.55 3.03
N ILE A 12 -1.88 -14.83 1.91
CA ILE A 12 -1.38 -13.45 1.83
C ILE A 12 -2.53 -12.50 1.49
N ASP A 13 -2.77 -11.50 2.35
CA ASP A 13 -3.63 -10.37 2.03
C ASP A 13 -2.80 -9.28 1.35
N MET A 14 -3.06 -9.04 0.06
CA MET A 14 -2.30 -8.12 -0.77
C MET A 14 -2.73 -6.65 -0.60
N HIS A 15 -3.83 -6.36 0.10
CA HIS A 15 -4.38 -5.00 0.15
C HIS A 15 -4.87 -4.65 1.55
N THR A 16 -3.94 -4.19 2.40
CA THR A 16 -4.29 -3.71 3.74
C THR A 16 -3.82 -2.29 3.97
N HIS A 17 -4.52 -1.57 4.84
CA HIS A 17 -4.17 -0.23 5.27
C HIS A 17 -4.34 -0.10 6.78
N VAL A 18 -3.60 0.83 7.38
CA VAL A 18 -3.78 1.27 8.77
C VAL A 18 -3.88 2.79 8.81
N GLY A 19 -4.58 3.32 9.80
CA GLY A 19 -4.89 4.75 9.92
C GLY A 19 -6.38 4.97 10.15
N ALA A 20 -6.90 6.12 9.71
CA ALA A 20 -8.31 6.45 9.90
C ALA A 20 -9.04 6.67 8.58
N VAL A 21 -10.31 6.30 8.52
CA VAL A 21 -11.23 6.61 7.42
C VAL A 21 -12.52 7.20 7.97
N LEU A 22 -13.18 8.06 7.20
CA LEU A 22 -14.55 8.44 7.50
C LEU A 22 -15.46 7.21 7.40
N SER A 23 -16.35 7.04 8.36
CA SER A 23 -17.32 5.96 8.35
C SER A 23 -18.29 6.13 7.18
N TRP A 24 -18.39 5.08 6.37
CA TRP A 24 -19.35 4.94 5.28
C TRP A 24 -20.73 4.45 5.76
N SER A 25 -20.82 3.99 7.02
CA SER A 25 -22.06 3.46 7.58
C SER A 25 -23.02 4.57 7.98
N LYS A 26 -24.31 4.39 7.70
CA LYS A 26 -25.37 5.29 8.20
C LYS A 26 -25.49 5.27 9.73
N TYR A 27 -25.04 4.18 10.37
CA TYR A 27 -25.15 3.96 11.82
C TYR A 27 -23.96 4.47 12.62
N LEU A 28 -22.85 4.82 11.96
CA LEU A 28 -21.65 5.32 12.61
C LEU A 28 -21.21 6.62 11.93
N LYS A 29 -21.26 7.73 12.67
CA LYS A 29 -20.81 9.05 12.19
C LYS A 29 -19.42 9.34 12.74
N GLY A 30 -18.53 9.88 11.91
CA GLY A 30 -17.17 10.26 12.31
C GLY A 30 -16.11 9.36 11.68
N TRP A 31 -14.95 9.29 12.36
CA TRP A 31 -13.77 8.56 11.89
C TRP A 31 -13.69 7.18 12.56
N VAL A 32 -13.37 6.16 11.77
CA VAL A 32 -12.98 4.82 12.24
C VAL A 32 -11.47 4.72 12.11
N TYR A 33 -10.81 4.27 13.17
CA TYR A 33 -9.37 4.09 13.21
C TYR A 33 -9.01 2.61 13.33
N SER A 34 -8.00 2.19 12.58
CA SER A 34 -7.36 0.88 12.63
C SER A 34 -5.86 1.06 12.87
N SER A 35 -5.36 0.50 13.95
CA SER A 35 -3.93 0.42 14.25
C SER A 35 -3.29 -0.81 13.62
N ILE A 36 -1.96 -0.91 13.70
CA ILE A 36 -1.26 -2.13 13.32
C ILE A 36 -1.67 -3.33 14.17
N LYS A 37 -2.02 -3.12 15.45
CA LYS A 37 -2.48 -4.21 16.32
C LYS A 37 -3.85 -4.71 15.87
N ASP A 38 -4.75 -3.81 15.49
CA ASP A 38 -6.08 -4.18 14.98
C ASP A 38 -5.95 -4.98 13.68
N LEU A 39 -4.99 -4.63 12.81
CA LEU A 39 -4.67 -5.42 11.62
C LEU A 39 -4.15 -6.82 11.97
N ILE A 40 -3.22 -6.96 12.92
CA ILE A 40 -2.71 -8.27 13.35
C ILE A 40 -3.83 -9.12 13.97
N ASP A 41 -4.64 -8.54 14.85
CA ASP A 41 -5.78 -9.22 15.46
C ASP A 41 -6.78 -9.70 14.37
N TYR A 42 -7.03 -8.88 13.34
CA TYR A 42 -7.83 -9.26 12.18
C TYR A 42 -7.21 -10.41 11.38
N MET A 43 -5.92 -10.32 11.08
CA MET A 43 -5.18 -11.37 10.36
C MET A 43 -5.31 -12.72 11.07
N ASP A 44 -5.09 -12.75 12.38
CA ASP A 44 -5.21 -13.97 13.19
C ASP A 44 -6.67 -14.50 13.20
N SER A 45 -7.66 -13.61 13.19
CA SER A 45 -9.08 -14.01 13.13
C SER A 45 -9.52 -14.62 11.79
N CYS A 46 -8.81 -14.28 10.71
CA CYS A 46 -9.11 -14.72 9.36
C CYS A 46 -8.12 -15.78 8.82
N ASN A 47 -7.15 -16.22 9.63
CA ASN A 47 -6.05 -17.10 9.21
C ASN A 47 -5.23 -16.51 8.05
N VAL A 48 -4.92 -15.21 8.11
CA VAL A 48 -3.99 -14.54 7.19
C VAL A 48 -2.60 -14.59 7.78
N ASP A 49 -1.66 -15.23 7.08
CA ASP A 49 -0.28 -15.37 7.53
C ASP A 49 0.52 -14.09 7.29
N ILE A 50 0.35 -13.45 6.14
CA ILE A 50 1.11 -12.25 5.76
C ILE A 50 0.16 -11.21 5.18
N ALA A 51 0.36 -9.94 5.55
CA ALA A 51 -0.34 -8.82 4.95
C ALA A 51 0.63 -7.86 4.27
N VAL A 52 0.30 -7.44 3.05
CA VAL A 52 0.95 -6.31 2.38
C VAL A 52 0.30 -5.03 2.91
N LEU A 53 1.10 -4.24 3.62
CA LEU A 53 0.68 -2.96 4.18
C LEU A 53 0.98 -1.85 3.18
N LEU A 54 -0.07 -1.32 2.59
CA LEU A 54 -0.02 -0.27 1.58
C LEU A 54 0.09 1.12 2.24
N ALA A 55 0.90 1.97 1.64
CA ALA A 55 0.92 3.40 1.93
C ALA A 55 -0.07 4.13 1.01
N THR A 56 -0.44 5.37 1.35
CA THR A 56 -1.22 6.24 0.44
C THR A 56 -0.44 7.48 0.01
N PRO A 57 -0.60 7.94 -1.25
CA PRO A 57 0.02 9.16 -1.73
C PRO A 57 -0.72 10.37 -1.17
N GLY A 58 -0.39 10.73 0.07
CA GLY A 58 -0.93 11.92 0.75
C GLY A 58 -2.19 11.68 1.57
N ILE A 59 -2.81 12.79 1.98
CA ILE A 59 -4.02 12.83 2.81
C ILE A 59 -5.20 13.15 1.90
N SER A 60 -6.25 12.34 1.97
CA SER A 60 -7.52 12.64 1.33
C SER A 60 -8.49 13.28 2.34
N LYS A 61 -9.63 13.82 1.88
CA LYS A 61 -10.61 14.44 2.78
C LYS A 61 -11.27 13.40 3.70
N ASP A 62 -11.29 12.16 3.25
CA ASP A 62 -12.02 11.02 3.80
C ASP A 62 -11.11 9.93 4.38
N SER A 63 -9.78 10.03 4.19
CA SER A 63 -8.82 9.08 4.70
C SER A 63 -7.53 9.74 5.22
N ARG A 64 -7.04 9.20 6.34
CA ARG A 64 -5.78 9.54 7.02
C ARG A 64 -5.00 8.25 7.22
N LEU A 65 -4.65 7.62 6.11
CA LEU A 65 -3.94 6.35 6.08
C LEU A 65 -2.43 6.56 6.25
N ALA A 66 -1.73 5.48 6.58
CA ALA A 66 -0.30 5.51 6.84
C ALA A 66 0.49 5.99 5.61
N THR A 67 1.45 6.89 5.84
CA THR A 67 2.44 7.27 4.82
C THR A 67 3.52 6.19 4.70
N SER A 68 4.32 6.22 3.63
CA SER A 68 5.47 5.32 3.43
C SER A 68 6.43 5.31 4.63
N GLU A 69 6.71 6.47 5.25
CA GLU A 69 7.53 6.54 6.47
C GLU A 69 6.88 5.82 7.66
N LYS A 70 5.55 5.90 7.77
CA LYS A 70 4.81 5.25 8.85
C LYS A 70 4.73 3.75 8.62
N VAL A 71 4.46 3.30 7.39
CA VAL A 71 4.46 1.88 6.98
C VAL A 71 5.80 1.23 7.34
N LEU A 72 6.93 1.81 6.91
CA LEU A 72 8.27 1.30 7.24
C LEU A 72 8.52 1.20 8.76
N LYS A 73 7.99 2.14 9.55
CA LYS A 73 8.11 2.08 11.02
C LYS A 73 7.26 0.98 11.63
N LEU A 74 6.05 0.78 11.12
CA LEU A 74 5.11 -0.21 11.65
C LEU A 74 5.54 -1.64 11.30
N THR A 75 6.06 -1.87 10.10
CA THR A 75 6.59 -3.18 9.69
C THR A 75 7.66 -3.70 10.64
N LYS A 76 8.51 -2.84 11.19
CA LYS A 76 9.55 -3.24 12.15
C LYS A 76 9.01 -3.89 13.42
N LEU A 77 7.72 -3.68 13.73
CA LEU A 77 7.06 -4.31 14.88
C LEU A 77 6.65 -5.75 14.59
N TYR A 78 6.42 -6.10 13.32
CA TYR A 78 5.95 -7.42 12.87
C TYR A 78 6.61 -7.81 11.53
N PRO A 79 7.96 -7.91 11.47
CA PRO A 79 8.69 -8.08 10.21
C PRO A 79 8.37 -9.39 9.48
N ASP A 80 7.95 -10.43 10.22
CA ASP A 80 7.62 -11.75 9.66
C ASP A 80 6.15 -11.86 9.20
N ARG A 81 5.32 -10.85 9.48
CA ARG A 81 3.88 -10.85 9.17
C ARG A 81 3.47 -9.75 8.21
N ILE A 82 4.26 -8.67 8.10
CA ILE A 82 3.90 -7.47 7.35
C ILE A 82 4.93 -7.17 6.27
N ILE A 83 4.49 -7.11 5.02
CA ILE A 83 5.31 -6.68 3.88
C ILE A 83 5.00 -5.20 3.57
N PRO A 84 5.96 -4.27 3.63
CA PRO A 84 5.72 -2.86 3.40
C PRO A 84 5.76 -2.52 1.92
N PHE A 85 4.69 -1.88 1.42
CA PHE A 85 4.72 -1.19 0.13
C PHE A 85 4.79 0.32 0.35
N CYS A 86 5.58 1.00 -0.47
CA CYS A 86 5.71 2.45 -0.43
C CYS A 86 4.94 3.11 -1.57
N VAL A 87 4.64 4.39 -1.43
CA VAL A 87 4.13 5.19 -2.54
C VAL A 87 4.55 6.65 -2.37
N VAL A 88 4.59 7.38 -3.49
CA VAL A 88 4.76 8.83 -3.53
C VAL A 88 3.76 9.41 -4.52
N ASP A 89 3.34 10.65 -4.31
CA ASP A 89 2.75 11.43 -5.41
C ASP A 89 3.89 11.90 -6.31
N PRO A 90 3.93 11.52 -7.60
CA PRO A 90 5.04 11.86 -8.50
C PRO A 90 5.16 13.37 -8.74
N ARG A 91 4.13 14.17 -8.45
CA ARG A 91 4.16 15.64 -8.51
C ARG A 91 4.90 16.27 -7.33
N SER A 92 5.22 15.49 -6.30
CA SER A 92 5.91 15.99 -5.11
C SER A 92 7.38 16.28 -5.38
N LYS A 93 7.92 17.27 -4.68
CA LYS A 93 9.36 17.56 -4.72
C LYS A 93 10.17 16.33 -4.33
N ARG A 94 11.14 15.96 -5.17
CA ARG A 94 12.04 14.80 -4.98
C ARG A 94 11.28 13.48 -4.79
N ALA A 95 10.14 13.30 -5.45
CA ALA A 95 9.31 12.09 -5.35
C ALA A 95 10.11 10.81 -5.66
N LEU A 96 10.82 10.78 -6.80
CA LEU A 96 11.61 9.61 -7.23
C LEU A 96 12.72 9.27 -6.22
N GLU A 97 13.48 10.26 -5.76
CA GLU A 97 14.52 10.07 -4.75
C GLU A 97 13.97 9.50 -3.44
N ARG A 98 12.79 9.99 -3.00
CA ARG A 98 12.11 9.46 -1.83
C ARG A 98 11.65 8.02 -2.05
N MET A 99 11.09 7.71 -3.21
CA MET A 99 10.69 6.35 -3.57
C MET A 99 11.88 5.39 -3.47
N LYS A 100 12.99 5.70 -4.15
CA LYS A 100 14.23 4.90 -4.08
C LYS A 100 14.74 4.76 -2.64
N SER A 101 14.63 5.82 -1.83
CA SER A 101 14.99 5.75 -0.41
C SER A 101 14.10 4.79 0.40
N PHE A 102 12.81 4.68 0.10
CA PHE A 102 11.93 3.73 0.80
C PHE A 102 12.20 2.30 0.39
N ILE A 103 12.42 2.05 -0.90
CA ILE A 103 12.78 0.73 -1.42
C ILE A 103 14.08 0.24 -0.80
N ARG A 104 15.15 1.06 -0.82
CA ARG A 104 16.41 0.76 -0.10
C ARG A 104 16.23 0.60 1.41
N GLY A 105 15.17 1.19 1.96
CA GLY A 105 14.81 1.09 3.38
C GLY A 105 14.03 -0.18 3.75
N GLY A 106 13.69 -1.02 2.78
CA GLY A 106 13.02 -2.31 2.99
C GLY A 106 11.61 -2.42 2.40
N CYS A 107 11.10 -1.41 1.69
CA CYS A 107 9.86 -1.57 0.95
C CYS A 107 10.04 -2.56 -0.21
N MET A 108 9.13 -3.54 -0.29
CA MET A 108 9.20 -4.64 -1.26
C MET A 108 8.27 -4.45 -2.47
N GLY A 109 7.64 -3.29 -2.58
CA GLY A 109 6.73 -2.96 -3.67
C GLY A 109 6.25 -1.52 -3.61
N ILE A 110 5.52 -1.12 -4.65
CA ILE A 110 4.92 0.20 -4.79
C ILE A 110 3.40 0.06 -4.69
N GLY A 111 2.77 0.74 -3.74
CA GLY A 111 1.32 0.66 -3.57
C GLY A 111 0.83 1.31 -2.27
N GLU A 112 -0.41 1.78 -2.21
CA GLU A 112 -1.40 1.82 -3.29
C GLU A 112 -1.11 3.00 -4.24
N LEU A 113 -0.81 2.74 -5.52
CA LEU A 113 -0.65 3.81 -6.50
C LEU A 113 -2.02 4.31 -6.94
N LYS A 114 -2.51 5.32 -6.20
CA LYS A 114 -3.82 5.94 -6.39
C LYS A 114 -3.67 7.45 -6.60
N VAL A 115 -3.44 7.86 -7.84
CA VAL A 115 -3.18 9.27 -8.19
C VAL A 115 -4.08 9.75 -9.33
N GLN A 116 -4.44 11.03 -9.29
CA GLN A 116 -5.34 11.65 -10.28
C GLN A 116 -4.60 12.04 -11.55
N MET A 117 -4.22 11.04 -12.33
CA MET A 117 -3.61 11.18 -13.65
C MET A 117 -3.89 9.92 -14.47
N ARG A 118 -3.64 10.00 -15.77
CA ARG A 118 -3.74 8.86 -16.67
C ARG A 118 -2.73 7.79 -16.28
N ILE A 119 -3.03 6.52 -16.54
CA ILE A 119 -2.10 5.41 -16.27
C ILE A 119 -0.82 5.52 -17.10
N ASP A 120 -0.89 6.15 -18.28
CA ASP A 120 0.21 6.34 -19.21
C ASP A 120 0.95 7.69 -19.05
N ASP A 121 0.66 8.44 -17.98
CA ASP A 121 1.30 9.73 -17.73
C ASP A 121 2.83 9.58 -17.61
N GLU A 122 3.60 10.47 -18.25
CA GLU A 122 5.05 10.42 -18.28
C GLU A 122 5.68 10.35 -16.87
N ARG A 123 5.03 10.97 -15.87
CA ARG A 123 5.48 10.97 -14.48
C ARG A 123 5.25 9.62 -13.80
N LEU A 124 4.26 8.85 -14.24
CA LEU A 124 4.08 7.46 -13.80
C LEU A 124 5.05 6.52 -14.49
N MET A 125 5.42 6.79 -15.75
CA MET A 125 6.47 6.01 -16.44
C MET A 125 7.80 6.04 -15.68
N GLU A 126 8.15 7.17 -15.06
CA GLU A 126 9.32 7.26 -14.18
C GLU A 126 9.18 6.37 -12.92
N ILE A 127 7.98 6.23 -12.37
CA ILE A 127 7.71 5.33 -11.24
C ILE A 127 7.81 3.87 -11.69
N TYR A 128 7.30 3.56 -12.88
CA TYR A 128 7.35 2.21 -13.46
C TYR A 128 8.79 1.79 -13.77
N ALA A 129 9.60 2.69 -14.31
CA ALA A 129 11.03 2.48 -14.53
C ALA A 129 11.78 2.20 -13.21
N ILE A 130 11.40 2.83 -12.10
CA ILE A 130 11.97 2.51 -10.78
C ILE A 130 11.55 1.11 -10.34
N ALA A 131 10.30 0.72 -10.52
CA ALA A 131 9.86 -0.62 -10.16
C ALA A 131 10.60 -1.70 -10.96
N GLU A 132 10.81 -1.46 -12.26
CA GLU A 132 11.63 -2.30 -13.14
C GLU A 132 13.10 -2.34 -12.68
N GLU A 133 13.72 -1.18 -12.41
CA GLU A 133 15.12 -1.07 -11.93
C GLU A 133 15.38 -1.89 -10.67
N TYR A 134 14.40 -1.93 -9.76
CA TYR A 134 14.50 -2.63 -8.47
C TYR A 134 13.89 -4.04 -8.48
N ASP A 135 13.30 -4.49 -9.60
CA ASP A 135 12.58 -5.75 -9.73
C ASP A 135 11.50 -5.97 -8.65
N ILE A 136 10.64 -4.96 -8.46
CA ILE A 136 9.56 -4.96 -7.46
C ILE A 136 8.17 -4.75 -8.09
N PRO A 137 7.11 -5.32 -7.50
CA PRO A 137 5.74 -5.16 -7.99
C PRO A 137 5.17 -3.76 -7.74
N ILE A 138 4.16 -3.41 -8.55
CA ILE A 138 3.32 -2.22 -8.35
C ILE A 138 1.86 -2.66 -8.21
N LEU A 139 1.19 -2.20 -7.15
CA LEU A 139 -0.25 -2.28 -6.98
C LEU A 139 -0.89 -0.95 -7.34
N ILE A 140 -1.68 -0.95 -8.42
CA ILE A 140 -2.32 0.25 -8.99
C ILE A 140 -3.81 0.25 -8.66
N HIS A 141 -4.31 1.35 -8.12
CA HIS A 141 -5.75 1.59 -7.99
C HIS A 141 -6.24 2.33 -9.23
N MET A 142 -7.16 1.71 -9.96
CA MET A 142 -7.77 2.29 -11.15
C MET A 142 -9.24 2.64 -10.86
N GLU A 143 -9.62 3.88 -11.13
CA GLU A 143 -10.99 4.38 -11.09
C GLU A 143 -11.20 5.25 -12.33
N ASP A 144 -12.11 4.86 -13.21
CA ASP A 144 -12.37 5.58 -14.45
C ASP A 144 -12.61 7.08 -14.19
N GLU A 145 -12.06 7.89 -15.08
CA GLU A 145 -12.12 9.36 -15.04
C GLU A 145 -11.48 10.02 -13.80
N LYS A 146 -10.83 9.25 -12.90
CA LYS A 146 -10.36 9.80 -11.62
C LYS A 146 -8.99 9.34 -11.15
N TYR A 147 -8.70 8.04 -11.08
CA TYR A 147 -7.42 7.54 -10.57
C TYR A 147 -6.79 6.56 -11.55
N CYS A 148 -5.52 6.80 -11.91
CA CYS A 148 -4.75 5.95 -12.82
C CYS A 148 -5.60 5.46 -14.01
N TYR A 149 -6.27 6.39 -14.68
CA TYR A 149 -7.38 6.10 -15.60
C TYR A 149 -6.91 5.93 -17.06
N ASP A 150 -7.86 5.55 -17.94
CA ASP A 150 -7.70 5.40 -19.40
C ASP A 150 -6.96 4.14 -19.90
N ILE A 151 -7.48 2.95 -19.58
CA ILE A 151 -6.94 1.65 -20.05
C ILE A 151 -7.24 1.35 -21.53
N ASN A 152 -8.23 2.02 -22.12
CA ASN A 152 -8.75 1.68 -23.45
C ASN A 152 -7.91 2.22 -24.62
N ARG A 153 -6.74 2.78 -24.32
CA ARG A 153 -5.85 3.41 -25.31
C ARG A 153 -4.45 2.77 -25.39
N LEU A 154 -4.23 1.69 -24.65
CA LEU A 154 -3.01 0.85 -24.72
C LEU A 154 -3.05 -0.09 -25.94
#